data_AF-A0A3A9ZPE4-F1
#
_entry.id   AF-A0A3A9ZPE4-F1
#
_cell.length_a   1.000
_cell.length_b   1.000
_cell.length_c   1.000
_cell.angle_alpha   90.00
_cell.angle_beta   90.00
_cell.angle_gamma   90.00
#
_symmetry.space_group_name_H-M   'P 1'
#
loop_
_entity.id
_entity.type
_entity.pdbx_description
1 polymer ?
#
loop_
_entity_poly.entity_id
_entity_poly.type
_entity_poly.pdbx_seq_one_letter_code
_entity_poly.pdbx_strand_id
1 'polypeptide(L)'
;MSAGRAAEVAARRALVAQLRAEGLSGRAIAGQLGMGEATVRRDLAWAAQQQEQAAPLPETAPPAPRRPVPGHIPAALREAFATTRGSPIPPHSPYQSGDPVQLHGFAGEQPGHRRTGFRGWVVATVGATVLTGITTTGEEWWEYWGRLHPDGQAVDLTRWCTCCQEERRRLLRAEQAQRAARGTQTALFGEVSR
;
A
#
# COMPACT_ATOMS: atom_id res chain seq x y z
N MET A 1 -45.70 31.27 -5.53
CA MET A 1 -46.54 30.09 -5.25
C MET A 1 -45.75 28.78 -5.03
N SER A 2 -44.41 28.79 -4.86
CA SER A 2 -43.61 27.55 -4.87
C SER A 2 -43.35 26.92 -3.48
N ALA A 3 -43.47 27.69 -2.39
CA ALA A 3 -43.16 27.22 -1.04
C ALA A 3 -44.21 26.24 -0.46
N GLY A 4 -45.49 26.45 -0.77
CA GLY A 4 -46.58 25.58 -0.28
C GLY A 4 -46.45 24.14 -0.80
N ARG A 5 -46.16 23.98 -2.08
CA ARG A 5 -46.01 22.66 -2.71
C ARG A 5 -44.81 21.87 -2.17
N ALA A 6 -43.72 22.55 -1.82
CA ALA A 6 -42.57 21.90 -1.21
C ALA A 6 -42.87 21.40 0.21
N ALA A 7 -43.57 22.21 1.01
CA ALA A 7 -44.01 21.84 2.35
C ALA A 7 -45.00 20.66 2.33
N GLU A 8 -45.95 20.65 1.39
CA GLU A 8 -46.89 19.53 1.20
C GLU A 8 -46.19 18.22 0.86
N VAL A 9 -45.17 18.27 -0.02
CA VAL A 9 -44.38 17.08 -0.37
C VAL A 9 -43.54 16.60 0.82
N ALA A 10 -42.98 17.50 1.61
CA ALA A 10 -42.24 17.16 2.82
C ALA A 10 -43.14 16.50 3.88
N ALA A 11 -44.32 17.08 4.13
CA ALA A 11 -45.31 16.51 5.06
C ALA A 11 -45.77 15.12 4.61
N ARG A 12 -46.03 14.94 3.31
CA ARG A 12 -46.40 13.64 2.74
C ARG A 12 -45.29 12.60 2.96
N ARG A 13 -44.03 12.95 2.71
CA ARG A 13 -42.88 12.05 2.90
C ARG A 13 -42.71 11.64 4.35
N ALA A 14 -42.86 12.57 5.28
CA ALA A 14 -42.81 12.28 6.71
C ALA A 14 -43.88 11.25 7.12
N LEU A 15 -45.11 11.44 6.64
CA LEU A 15 -46.22 10.52 6.92
C LEU A 15 -45.98 9.12 6.32
N VAL A 16 -45.48 9.05 5.08
CA VAL A 16 -45.12 7.77 4.43
C VAL A 16 -44.00 7.05 5.20
N ALA A 17 -42.98 7.77 5.65
CA ALA A 17 -41.90 7.22 6.45
C ALA A 17 -42.39 6.69 7.81
N GLN A 18 -43.29 7.42 8.47
CA GLN A 18 -43.91 7.00 9.73
C GLN A 18 -44.69 5.69 9.56
N LEU A 19 -45.60 5.61 8.59
CA LEU A 19 -46.38 4.38 8.35
C LEU A 19 -45.49 3.18 7.99
N ARG A 20 -44.35 3.44 7.33
CA ARG A 20 -43.35 2.40 7.08
C ARG A 20 -42.67 1.92 8.37
N ALA A 21 -42.34 2.83 9.28
CA ALA A 21 -41.78 2.50 10.58
C ALA A 21 -42.77 1.71 11.47
N GLU A 22 -44.07 1.94 11.29
CA GLU A 22 -45.16 1.17 11.90
C GLU A 22 -45.36 -0.22 11.24
N GLY A 23 -44.56 -0.56 10.23
CA GLY A 23 -44.52 -1.89 9.62
C GLY A 23 -45.41 -2.09 8.39
N LEU A 24 -46.08 -1.04 7.90
CA LEU A 24 -46.95 -1.18 6.73
C LEU A 24 -46.14 -1.42 5.44
N SER A 25 -46.74 -2.20 4.54
CA SER A 25 -46.22 -2.40 3.19
C SER A 25 -46.52 -1.18 2.31
N GLY A 26 -45.71 -0.92 1.28
CA GLY A 26 -45.92 0.21 0.37
C GLY A 26 -47.31 0.21 -0.28
N ARG A 27 -47.87 -0.98 -0.56
CA ARG A 27 -49.23 -1.16 -1.07
C ARG A 27 -50.30 -0.81 -0.04
N ALA A 28 -50.11 -1.17 1.23
CA ALA A 28 -51.04 -0.80 2.31
C ALA A 28 -51.04 0.72 2.55
N ILE A 29 -49.85 1.34 2.53
CA ILE A 29 -49.69 2.81 2.63
C ILE A 29 -50.39 3.52 1.47
N ALA A 30 -50.20 3.02 0.24
CA ALA A 30 -50.86 3.56 -0.96
C ALA A 30 -52.39 3.53 -0.83
N GLY A 31 -52.95 2.40 -0.37
CA GLY A 31 -54.38 2.27 -0.12
C GLY A 31 -54.89 3.18 0.98
N GLN A 32 -54.17 3.28 2.10
CA GLN A 32 -54.56 4.10 3.25
C GLN A 32 -54.52 5.60 2.96
N LEU A 33 -53.57 6.06 2.14
CA LEU A 33 -53.42 7.47 1.80
C LEU A 33 -54.06 7.87 0.46
N GLY A 34 -54.77 6.94 -0.21
CA GLY A 34 -55.43 7.19 -1.49
C GLY A 34 -54.48 7.64 -2.61
N MET A 35 -53.24 7.16 -2.60
CA MET A 35 -52.19 7.59 -3.54
C MET A 35 -51.63 6.43 -4.38
N GLY A 36 -51.02 6.77 -5.51
CA GLY A 36 -50.36 5.78 -6.36
C GLY A 36 -49.13 5.16 -5.68
N GLU A 37 -48.97 3.84 -5.80
CA GLU A 37 -47.84 3.08 -5.23
C GLU A 37 -46.47 3.59 -5.72
N ALA A 38 -46.40 4.08 -6.95
CA ALA A 38 -45.19 4.69 -7.50
C ALA A 38 -44.74 5.94 -6.73
N THR A 39 -45.68 6.71 -6.18
CA THR A 39 -45.41 7.89 -5.34
C THR A 39 -44.87 7.48 -3.98
N VAL A 40 -45.49 6.48 -3.34
CA VAL A 40 -45.05 5.91 -2.06
C VAL A 40 -43.62 5.39 -2.18
N ARG A 41 -43.32 4.60 -3.23
CA ARG A 41 -41.98 4.07 -3.49
C ARG A 41 -40.92 5.18 -3.61
N ARG A 42 -41.26 6.27 -4.32
CA ARG A 42 -40.33 7.40 -4.50
C ARG A 42 -40.07 8.12 -3.17
N ASP A 43 -41.10 8.29 -2.35
CA ASP A 43 -40.97 8.96 -1.05
C ASP A 43 -40.21 8.08 -0.03
N LEU A 44 -40.38 6.76 -0.07
CA LEU A 44 -39.58 5.82 0.72
C LEU A 44 -38.10 5.81 0.30
N ALA A 45 -37.82 5.84 -1.00
CA ALA A 45 -36.44 5.92 -1.50
C ALA A 45 -35.75 7.23 -1.06
N TRP A 46 -36.49 8.33 -1.08
CA TRP A 46 -35.99 9.61 -0.57
C TRP A 46 -35.71 9.56 0.94
N ALA A 47 -36.59 8.95 1.73
CA ALA A 47 -36.39 8.79 3.18
C ALA A 47 -35.17 7.92 3.51
N ALA A 48 -34.96 6.82 2.77
CA ALA A 48 -33.77 5.98 2.94
C ALA A 48 -32.46 6.76 2.68
N GLN A 49 -32.43 7.55 1.61
CA GLN A 49 -31.29 8.40 1.27
C GLN A 49 -31.02 9.47 2.34
N GLN A 50 -32.07 10.07 2.92
CA GLN A 50 -31.92 11.03 4.01
C GLN A 50 -31.41 10.37 5.29
N GLN A 51 -31.81 9.14 5.58
CA GLN A 51 -31.31 8.39 6.73
C GLN A 51 -29.83 8.03 6.58
N GLU A 52 -29.37 7.71 5.37
CA GLU A 52 -27.94 7.52 5.07
C GLU A 52 -27.14 8.82 5.21
N GLN A 53 -27.71 9.96 4.80
CA GLN A 53 -27.07 11.27 4.92
C GLN A 53 -27.07 11.84 6.34
N ALA A 54 -28.11 11.52 7.12
CA ALA A 54 -28.24 11.91 8.53
C ALA A 54 -27.56 10.92 9.49
N ALA A 55 -27.04 9.79 8.99
CA ALA A 55 -26.22 8.91 9.77
C ALA A 55 -24.99 9.70 10.26
N PRO A 56 -24.70 9.72 11.57
CA PRO A 56 -23.53 10.41 12.09
C PRO A 56 -22.27 9.89 11.36
N LEU A 57 -21.40 10.82 10.97
CA LEU A 57 -20.08 10.50 10.45
C LEU A 57 -19.44 9.48 11.39
N PRO A 58 -18.82 8.40 10.88
CA PRO A 58 -18.21 7.40 11.73
C PRO A 58 -17.27 8.10 12.71
N GLU A 59 -17.53 7.87 14.00
CA GLU A 59 -16.70 8.31 15.10
C GLU A 59 -15.23 8.00 14.76
N THR A 60 -14.38 9.01 14.89
CA THR A 60 -12.98 8.95 14.46
C THR A 60 -12.35 7.72 15.09
N ALA A 61 -11.99 6.72 14.26
CA ALA A 61 -11.38 5.50 14.74
C ALA A 61 -10.20 5.85 15.67
N PRO A 62 -10.03 5.13 16.79
CA PRO A 62 -8.95 5.42 17.74
C PRO A 62 -7.61 5.48 16.98
N PRO A 63 -6.71 6.42 17.34
CA PRO A 63 -5.45 6.58 16.65
C PRO A 63 -4.72 5.24 16.62
N ALA A 64 -4.25 4.85 15.43
CA ALA A 64 -3.57 3.58 15.23
C ALA A 64 -2.39 3.45 16.22
N PRO A 65 -2.12 2.25 16.75
CA PRO A 65 -1.01 2.04 17.68
C PRO A 65 0.30 2.48 17.04
N ARG A 66 0.97 3.45 17.67
CA ARG A 66 2.26 3.99 17.23
C ARG A 66 3.40 3.09 17.70
N ARG A 67 4.28 2.71 16.79
CA ARG A 67 5.46 1.90 17.10
C ARG A 67 6.61 2.75 17.65
N PRO A 68 7.48 2.19 18.51
CA PRO A 68 8.72 2.84 18.89
C PRO A 68 9.62 2.99 17.65
N VAL A 69 10.15 4.20 17.45
CA VAL A 69 10.99 4.52 16.30
C VAL A 69 12.46 4.54 16.73
N PRO A 70 13.33 3.70 16.14
CA PRO A 70 14.76 3.73 16.42
C PRO A 70 15.42 5.08 16.10
N GLY A 71 16.44 5.45 16.87
CA GLY A 71 17.09 6.76 16.75
C GLY A 71 17.76 7.02 15.40
N HIS A 72 18.20 5.95 14.71
CA HIS A 72 18.85 6.02 13.40
C HIS A 72 17.87 6.21 12.23
N ILE A 73 16.56 6.13 12.46
CA ILE A 73 15.57 6.43 11.43
C ILE A 73 15.54 7.95 11.20
N PRO A 74 15.72 8.42 9.93
CA PRO A 74 15.70 9.84 9.60
C PRO A 74 14.44 10.53 10.09
N ALA A 75 14.56 11.75 10.60
CA ALA A 75 13.45 12.51 11.19
C ALA A 75 12.21 12.57 10.27
N ALA A 76 12.44 12.80 8.97
CA ALA A 76 11.39 12.88 7.95
C ALA A 76 10.59 11.57 7.78
N LEU A 77 11.14 10.44 8.20
CA LEU A 77 10.56 9.11 8.02
C LEU A 77 9.99 8.52 9.32
N ARG A 78 10.17 9.19 10.46
CA ARG A 78 9.75 8.66 11.76
C ARG A 78 8.24 8.48 11.87
N GLU A 79 7.48 9.40 11.29
CA GLU A 79 6.01 9.29 11.29
C GLU A 79 5.57 8.06 10.50
N ALA A 80 6.04 7.94 9.26
CA ALA A 80 5.75 6.79 8.41
C ALA A 80 6.13 5.47 9.10
N PHE A 81 7.32 5.40 9.73
CA PHE A 81 7.76 4.25 10.52
C PHE A 81 6.79 3.95 11.67
N ALA A 82 6.45 4.97 12.47
CA ALA A 82 5.59 4.81 13.64
C ALA A 82 4.18 4.32 13.28
N THR A 83 3.65 4.72 12.12
CA THR A 83 2.30 4.41 11.66
C THR A 83 2.22 3.21 10.72
N THR A 84 3.35 2.63 10.29
CA THR A 84 3.36 1.47 9.39
C THR A 84 2.60 0.30 10.04
N ARG A 85 1.64 -0.24 9.29
CA ARG A 85 0.76 -1.33 9.77
C ARG A 85 1.51 -2.66 9.85
N GLY A 86 1.00 -3.59 10.66
CA GLY A 86 1.53 -4.95 10.78
C GLY A 86 1.51 -5.48 12.22
N SER A 87 2.10 -6.65 12.41
CA SER A 87 2.31 -7.24 13.73
C SER A 87 3.78 -7.11 14.16
N PRO A 88 4.11 -7.25 15.46
CA PRO A 88 5.49 -7.39 15.90
C PRO A 88 6.21 -8.51 15.17
N ILE A 89 7.48 -8.29 14.83
CA ILE A 89 8.28 -9.26 14.08
C ILE A 89 8.64 -10.43 15.00
N PRO A 90 8.50 -11.70 14.55
CA PRO A 90 8.86 -12.85 15.36
C PRO A 90 10.36 -12.87 15.72
N PRO A 91 10.75 -13.37 16.91
CA PRO A 91 12.16 -13.43 17.31
C PRO A 91 13.07 -14.27 16.41
N HIS A 92 12.51 -15.23 15.67
CA HIS A 92 13.24 -16.08 14.73
C HIS A 92 13.42 -15.46 13.34
N SER A 93 12.86 -14.28 13.09
CA SER A 93 13.06 -13.58 11.82
C SER A 93 14.54 -13.18 11.69
N PRO A 94 15.14 -13.32 10.49
CA PRO A 94 16.51 -12.88 10.25
C PRO A 94 16.67 -11.36 10.32
N TYR A 95 15.56 -10.62 10.35
CA TYR A 95 15.52 -9.17 10.48
C TYR A 95 14.64 -8.76 11.65
N GLN A 96 14.97 -7.64 12.25
CA GLN A 96 14.24 -7.01 13.35
C GLN A 96 13.79 -5.60 12.98
N SER A 97 12.90 -5.04 13.78
CA SER A 97 12.35 -3.70 13.52
C SER A 97 13.47 -2.67 13.62
N GLY A 98 13.65 -1.88 12.57
CA GLY A 98 14.72 -0.91 12.42
C GLY A 98 15.91 -1.40 11.61
N ASP A 99 15.98 -2.69 11.25
CA ASP A 99 17.11 -3.19 10.47
C ASP A 99 17.11 -2.60 9.05
N PRO A 100 18.27 -2.10 8.57
CA PRO A 100 18.38 -1.60 7.22
C PRO A 100 18.46 -2.76 6.22
N VAL A 101 17.60 -2.72 5.21
CA VAL A 101 17.50 -3.76 4.18
C VAL A 101 17.50 -3.14 2.80
N GLN A 102 17.90 -3.95 1.82
CA GLN A 102 17.77 -3.66 0.41
C GLN A 102 17.07 -4.82 -0.32
N LEU A 103 16.27 -4.48 -1.33
CA LEU A 103 15.76 -5.42 -2.30
C LEU A 103 16.40 -5.13 -3.65
N HIS A 104 16.92 -6.16 -4.31
CA HIS A 104 17.43 -6.03 -5.66
C HIS A 104 16.29 -6.09 -6.69
N GLY A 105 16.25 -5.10 -7.58
CA GLY A 105 15.31 -5.06 -8.69
C GLY A 105 15.82 -5.78 -9.93
N PHE A 106 14.92 -6.39 -10.72
CA PHE A 106 15.26 -7.06 -11.98
C PHE A 106 14.34 -6.61 -13.11
N ALA A 107 14.91 -6.28 -14.27
CA ALA A 107 14.16 -5.68 -15.38
C ALA A 107 12.99 -6.53 -15.91
N GLY A 108 13.06 -7.87 -15.74
CA GLY A 108 12.02 -8.82 -16.14
C GLY A 108 10.91 -9.06 -15.12
N GLU A 109 10.98 -8.46 -13.93
CA GLU A 109 9.93 -8.54 -12.91
C GLU A 109 8.79 -7.56 -13.19
N GLN A 110 7.64 -7.79 -12.55
CA GLN A 110 6.47 -6.91 -12.64
C GLN A 110 6.77 -5.49 -12.14
N PRO A 111 6.06 -4.45 -12.63
CA PRO A 111 6.22 -3.08 -12.15
C PRO A 111 6.18 -2.96 -10.63
N GLY A 112 7.08 -2.15 -10.07
CA GLY A 112 7.22 -1.93 -8.63
C GLY A 112 8.63 -2.27 -8.12
N HIS A 113 8.73 -2.42 -6.79
CA HIS A 113 9.99 -2.63 -6.08
C HIS A 113 10.78 -3.87 -6.53
N ARG A 114 10.13 -4.93 -7.00
CA ARG A 114 10.83 -6.11 -7.56
C ARG A 114 11.52 -5.82 -8.89
N ARG A 115 11.09 -4.77 -9.61
CA ARG A 115 11.72 -4.33 -10.85
C ARG A 115 12.79 -3.27 -10.60
N THR A 116 12.51 -2.31 -9.74
CA THR A 116 13.40 -1.16 -9.49
C THR A 116 14.41 -1.40 -8.36
N GLY A 117 14.08 -2.30 -7.43
CA GLY A 117 14.76 -2.41 -6.14
C GLY A 117 14.37 -1.28 -5.20
N PHE A 118 14.86 -1.37 -3.96
CA PHE A 118 14.81 -0.28 -2.98
C PHE A 118 15.84 -0.50 -1.87
N ARG A 119 16.06 0.55 -1.07
CA ARG A 119 16.67 0.52 0.25
C ARG A 119 15.68 1.07 1.26
N GLY A 120 15.64 0.51 2.46
CA GLY A 120 14.68 0.89 3.49
C GLY A 120 14.96 0.26 4.84
N TRP A 121 13.98 0.34 5.73
CA TRP A 121 14.03 -0.25 7.06
C TRP A 121 12.85 -1.17 7.28
N VAL A 122 13.09 -2.29 7.96
CA VAL A 122 12.05 -3.20 8.40
C VAL A 122 11.27 -2.56 9.56
N VAL A 123 9.94 -2.68 9.56
CA VAL A 123 9.08 -2.11 10.61
C VAL A 123 8.25 -3.19 11.31
N ALA A 124 7.63 -4.08 10.55
CA ALA A 124 6.68 -5.05 11.08
C ALA A 124 6.63 -6.31 10.20
N THR A 125 5.80 -7.28 10.59
CA THR A 125 5.44 -8.45 9.78
C THR A 125 3.98 -8.39 9.33
N VAL A 126 3.69 -8.95 8.17
CA VAL A 126 2.33 -9.25 7.69
C VAL A 126 2.23 -10.76 7.52
N GLY A 127 1.73 -11.44 8.54
CA GLY A 127 1.78 -12.91 8.62
C GLY A 127 3.12 -13.41 9.16
N ALA A 128 3.55 -14.59 8.69
CA ALA A 128 4.71 -15.28 9.27
C ALA A 128 6.06 -14.90 8.64
N THR A 129 6.11 -14.71 7.32
CA THR A 129 7.37 -14.61 6.57
C THR A 129 7.49 -13.37 5.67
N VAL A 130 6.43 -12.58 5.58
CA VAL A 130 6.41 -11.33 4.82
C VAL A 130 6.66 -10.18 5.77
N LEU A 131 7.74 -9.45 5.53
CA LEU A 131 8.07 -8.24 6.26
C LEU A 131 7.47 -7.03 5.56
N THR A 132 7.24 -5.99 6.34
CA THR A 132 6.84 -4.68 5.85
C THR A 132 7.69 -3.60 6.46
N GLY A 133 7.84 -2.50 5.73
CA GLY A 133 8.53 -1.34 6.24
C GLY A 133 8.44 -0.16 5.30
N ILE A 134 9.39 0.74 5.46
CA ILE A 134 9.45 1.99 4.70
C ILE A 134 10.75 2.06 3.90
N THR A 135 10.69 2.58 2.69
CA THR A 135 11.88 2.87 1.88
C THR A 135 12.57 4.13 2.38
N THR A 136 13.77 4.39 1.86
CA THR A 136 14.52 5.65 2.03
C THR A 136 13.79 6.87 1.47
N THR A 137 12.79 6.68 0.62
CA THR A 137 11.92 7.72 0.07
C THR A 137 10.58 7.84 0.81
N GLY A 138 10.34 6.99 1.82
CA GLY A 138 9.12 7.00 2.64
C GLY A 138 7.95 6.21 2.07
N GLU A 139 8.17 5.43 1.01
CA GLU A 139 7.15 4.52 0.46
C GLU A 139 7.05 3.25 1.31
N GLU A 140 5.83 2.74 1.51
CA GLU A 140 5.64 1.45 2.18
C GLU A 140 5.97 0.28 1.24
N TRP A 141 6.49 -0.81 1.81
CA TRP A 141 6.77 -2.04 1.07
C TRP A 141 6.34 -3.29 1.84
N TRP A 142 6.11 -4.39 1.09
CA TRP A 142 5.87 -5.73 1.62
C TRP A 142 6.68 -6.74 0.82
N GLU A 143 7.49 -7.56 1.48
CA GLU A 143 8.27 -8.57 0.77
C GLU A 143 8.60 -9.77 1.66
N TYR A 144 8.76 -10.94 1.02
CA TYR A 144 9.25 -12.12 1.69
C TYR A 144 10.70 -11.90 2.17
N TRP A 145 10.98 -12.18 3.45
CA TRP A 145 12.31 -11.89 4.02
C TRP A 145 13.47 -12.56 3.27
N GLY A 146 13.24 -13.67 2.57
CA GLY A 146 14.29 -14.40 1.86
C GLY A 146 14.70 -13.74 0.55
N ARG A 147 13.99 -12.68 0.13
CA ARG A 147 14.38 -11.81 -0.99
C ARG A 147 15.10 -10.54 -0.53
N LEU A 148 15.03 -10.22 0.76
CA LEU A 148 15.71 -9.07 1.33
C LEU A 148 17.17 -9.41 1.59
N HIS A 149 18.01 -8.40 1.46
CA HIS A 149 19.42 -8.43 1.79
C HIS A 149 19.69 -7.36 2.85
N PRO A 150 20.64 -7.57 3.78
CA PRO A 150 21.14 -6.49 4.62
C PRO A 150 21.65 -5.33 3.76
N ASP A 151 21.37 -4.09 4.17
CA ASP A 151 21.92 -2.94 3.46
C ASP A 151 23.46 -2.97 3.49
N GLY A 152 24.07 -2.56 2.38
CA GLY A 152 25.53 -2.57 2.21
C GLY A 152 26.13 -3.93 1.86
N GLN A 153 25.33 -4.98 1.67
CA GLN A 153 25.82 -6.24 1.13
C GLN A 153 26.50 -5.99 -0.25
N ALA A 154 27.68 -6.56 -0.43
CA ALA A 154 28.47 -6.40 -1.65
C ALA A 154 27.67 -6.86 -2.89
N VAL A 155 27.86 -6.13 -3.99
CA VAL A 155 27.18 -6.43 -5.26
C VAL A 155 27.67 -7.76 -5.83
N ASP A 156 26.74 -8.68 -6.04
CA ASP A 156 27.01 -9.92 -6.76
C ASP A 156 27.21 -9.62 -8.26
N LEU A 157 28.45 -9.74 -8.73
CA LEU A 157 28.81 -9.46 -10.12
C LEU A 157 28.15 -10.42 -11.13
N THR A 158 27.68 -11.59 -10.68
CA THR A 158 27.00 -12.58 -11.51
C THR A 158 25.52 -12.26 -11.72
N ARG A 159 24.90 -11.49 -10.80
CA ARG A 159 23.49 -11.11 -10.89
C ARG A 159 23.31 -9.77 -11.61
N TRP A 160 22.35 -9.71 -12.53
CA TRP A 160 22.02 -8.49 -13.28
C TRP A 160 20.84 -7.77 -12.64
N CYS A 161 21.08 -7.16 -11.49
CA CYS A 161 20.08 -6.31 -10.85
C CYS A 161 20.11 -4.88 -11.41
N THR A 162 18.93 -4.28 -11.54
CA THR A 162 18.74 -2.93 -12.06
C THR A 162 19.28 -1.87 -11.09
N CYS A 163 19.18 -2.12 -9.78
CA CYS A 163 19.60 -1.17 -8.75
C CYS A 163 21.12 -1.08 -8.53
N CYS A 164 21.92 -2.08 -8.90
CA CYS A 164 23.38 -2.06 -8.71
C CYS A 164 24.16 -1.87 -10.02
N GLN A 165 23.51 -1.39 -11.08
CA GLN A 165 24.12 -1.33 -12.41
C GLN A 165 25.43 -0.51 -12.43
N GLU A 166 25.44 0.65 -11.79
CA GLU A 166 26.60 1.54 -11.75
C GLU A 166 27.76 0.95 -10.95
N GLU A 167 27.48 0.48 -9.73
CA GLU A 167 28.47 -0.15 -8.87
C GLU A 167 29.07 -1.39 -9.53
N ARG A 168 28.23 -2.21 -10.17
CA ARG A 168 28.68 -3.38 -10.93
C ARG A 168 29.59 -2.98 -12.09
N ARG A 169 29.24 -1.94 -12.86
CA ARG A 169 30.12 -1.41 -13.93
C ARG A 169 31.47 -0.96 -13.37
N ARG A 170 31.48 -0.29 -12.22
CA ARG A 170 32.71 0.14 -11.54
C ARG A 170 33.59 -1.05 -11.15
N LEU A 171 33.01 -2.05 -10.50
CA LEU A 171 33.72 -3.25 -10.06
C LEU A 171 34.26 -4.07 -11.24
N LEU A 172 33.47 -4.26 -12.30
CA LEU A 172 33.91 -4.95 -13.51
C LEU A 172 35.08 -4.23 -14.21
N ARG A 173 35.05 -2.90 -14.29
CA ARG A 173 36.17 -2.11 -14.82
C ARG A 173 37.42 -2.26 -13.97
N ALA A 174 37.29 -2.24 -12.65
CA ALA A 174 38.41 -2.45 -11.74
C ALA A 174 39.02 -3.86 -11.89
N GLU A 175 38.19 -4.89 -12.01
CA GLU A 175 38.63 -6.27 -12.24
C GLU A 175 39.35 -6.41 -13.59
N GLN A 176 38.81 -5.81 -14.65
CA GLN A 176 39.46 -5.77 -15.97
C GLN A 176 40.82 -5.06 -15.92
N ALA A 177 40.92 -3.92 -15.24
CA ALA A 177 42.18 -3.20 -15.06
C ALA A 177 43.21 -4.03 -14.28
N GLN A 178 42.78 -4.74 -13.23
CA GLN A 178 43.64 -5.66 -12.48
C GLN A 178 44.13 -6.82 -13.34
N ARG A 179 43.26 -7.41 -14.20
CA ARG A 179 43.66 -8.47 -15.13
C ARG A 179 44.66 -7.96 -16.16
N ALA A 180 44.44 -6.78 -16.72
CA ALA A 180 45.38 -6.15 -17.65
C ALA A 180 46.74 -5.87 -16.99
N ALA A 181 46.75 -5.36 -15.76
CA ALA A 181 47.98 -5.07 -15.01
C ALA A 181 48.76 -6.32 -14.60
N ARG A 182 48.08 -7.45 -14.36
CA ARG A 182 48.70 -8.73 -14.01
C ARG A 182 49.34 -9.46 -15.20
N GLY A 183 49.26 -8.90 -16.41
CA GLY A 183 49.96 -9.46 -17.56
C GLY A 183 49.40 -10.80 -18.03
N THR A 184 48.15 -11.13 -17.72
CA THR A 184 47.43 -12.19 -18.45
C THR A 184 47.15 -11.70 -19.87
N GLN A 185 48.19 -11.66 -20.70
CA GLN A 185 48.04 -11.74 -22.14
C GLN A 185 47.34 -13.06 -22.41
N THR A 186 46.03 -13.03 -22.61
CA THR A 186 45.38 -14.00 -23.46
C THR A 186 45.93 -13.76 -24.87
N ALA A 187 47.11 -14.33 -25.13
CA ALA A 187 47.62 -14.57 -26.48
C ALA A 187 46.69 -15.61 -27.14
N LEU A 188 45.47 -15.18 -27.47
CA LEU A 188 44.46 -16.02 -28.11
C LEU A 188 44.52 -15.94 -29.64
N PHE A 189 45.43 -15.13 -30.17
CA PHE A 189 45.77 -15.11 -31.59
C PHE A 189 47.28 -15.14 -31.71
N GLY A 190 47.87 -16.31 -31.52
CA GLY A 190 49.17 -16.59 -32.12
C GLY A 190 49.00 -16.34 -33.62
N GLU A 191 49.72 -15.35 -34.14
CA GLU A 191 49.85 -15.12 -35.57
C GLU A 191 50.29 -16.44 -36.21
N VAL A 192 49.39 -17.07 -36.97
CA VAL A 192 49.76 -18.14 -37.89
C VAL A 192 50.55 -17.47 -39.01
N SER A 193 51.85 -17.30 -38.80
CA SER A 193 52.79 -16.92 -39.84
C SER A 193 53.07 -18.14 -40.71
N ARG A 194 52.42 -18.13 -41.88
CA ARG A 194 52.72 -18.82 -43.15
C ARG A 194 52.63 -20.34 -43.22
#